data_AF-A0A1X0QK62-F1
#
_entry.id   AF-A0A1X0QK62-F1
#
_cell.length_a   1.000
_cell.length_b   1.000
_cell.length_c   1.000
_cell.angle_alpha   90.00
_cell.angle_beta   90.00
_cell.angle_gamma   90.00
#
_symmetry.space_group_name_H-M   'P 1'
#
loop_
_entity.id
_entity.type
_entity.pdbx_description
1 polymer ?
#
loop_
_entity_poly.entity_id
_entity_poly.type
_entity_poly.pdbx_seq_one_letter_code
_entity_poly.pdbx_strand_id
1 'polypeptide(L)'
;MSIAFGIVEGMIELKELEAHKDKSFKQIGKNTLALIFQKCVEEMYKFSKFMTGTDDCLLMLKSCGVGDLFVSCVSGRNYMSGKHITAFFYENLNNEETLFEYLEKVFKSHKLQGLETVKTLTHVLVERKQIDEFPIIKAVYEICFENANPLSMISLIKEE
;
A
#
# COMPACT_ATOMS: atom_id res chain seq x y z
N MET A 1 -4.51 2.67 -0.75
CA MET A 1 -4.94 1.28 -0.48
C MET A 1 -4.42 0.28 -1.50
N SER A 2 -4.73 0.37 -2.81
CA SER A 2 -4.21 -0.62 -3.77
C SER A 2 -2.67 -0.68 -3.89
N ILE A 3 -1.96 0.43 -3.61
CA ILE A 3 -0.49 0.42 -3.46
C ILE A 3 -0.05 -0.51 -2.32
N ALA A 4 -0.69 -0.44 -1.14
CA ALA A 4 -0.40 -1.30 0.00
C ALA A 4 -0.57 -2.78 -0.35
N PHE A 5 -1.68 -3.10 -1.03
CA PHE A 5 -1.94 -4.45 -1.51
C PHE A 5 -0.86 -4.94 -2.48
N GLY A 6 -0.48 -4.10 -3.45
CA GLY A 6 0.58 -4.39 -4.41
C GLY A 6 1.96 -4.57 -3.78
N ILE A 7 2.27 -3.81 -2.72
CA ILE A 7 3.53 -3.98 -1.96
C ILE A 7 3.58 -5.40 -1.35
N VAL A 8 2.49 -5.81 -0.71
CA VAL A 8 2.44 -7.14 -0.08
C VAL A 8 2.45 -8.26 -1.12
N GLU A 9 1.77 -8.08 -2.25
CA GLU A 9 1.82 -9.08 -3.32
C GLU A 9 3.19 -9.17 -3.97
N GLY A 10 3.88 -8.04 -4.17
CA GLY A 10 5.27 -8.03 -4.64
C GLY A 10 6.19 -8.81 -3.71
N MET A 11 5.98 -8.74 -2.39
CA MET A 11 6.76 -9.55 -1.44
C MET A 11 6.46 -11.05 -1.58
N ILE A 12 5.22 -11.44 -1.88
CA ILE A 12 4.84 -12.84 -2.10
C ILE A 12 5.50 -13.36 -3.39
N GLU A 13 5.51 -12.59 -4.46
CA GLU A 13 6.15 -12.98 -5.73
C GLU A 13 7.67 -13.15 -5.57
N LEU A 14 8.33 -12.20 -4.88
CA LEU A 14 9.77 -12.30 -4.58
C LEU A 14 10.13 -13.53 -3.75
N LYS A 15 9.25 -13.95 -2.84
CA LYS A 15 9.40 -15.19 -2.07
C LYS A 15 9.33 -16.43 -2.97
N GLU A 16 8.38 -16.47 -3.89
CA GLU A 16 8.18 -17.60 -4.82
C GLU A 16 9.35 -17.75 -5.79
N LEU A 17 10.05 -16.66 -6.12
CA LEU A 17 11.22 -16.65 -6.99
C LEU A 17 12.53 -17.08 -6.29
N GLU A 18 12.49 -17.52 -5.03
CA GLU A 18 13.64 -17.92 -4.19
C GLU A 18 14.75 -16.85 -4.03
N ALA A 19 14.52 -15.62 -4.51
CA ALA A 19 15.51 -14.54 -4.57
C ALA A 19 15.86 -13.96 -3.18
N HIS A 20 15.00 -14.14 -2.17
CA HIS A 20 15.21 -13.60 -0.82
C HIS A 20 15.29 -14.68 0.27
N LYS A 21 16.48 -14.81 0.87
CA LYS A 21 16.78 -15.73 2.00
C LYS A 21 16.26 -15.24 3.37
N ASP A 22 15.50 -14.14 3.40
CA ASP A 22 14.98 -13.59 4.65
C ASP A 22 13.84 -14.46 5.19
N LYS A 23 13.98 -14.92 6.44
CA LYS A 23 12.98 -15.74 7.14
C LYS A 23 11.66 -15.00 7.33
N SER A 24 11.67 -13.66 7.33
CA SER A 24 10.48 -12.81 7.44
C SER A 24 9.44 -13.11 6.35
N PHE A 25 9.89 -13.45 5.13
CA PHE A 25 9.04 -13.78 3.99
C PHE A 25 8.32 -15.13 4.13
N LYS A 26 8.81 -16.05 4.96
CA LYS A 26 8.20 -17.39 5.11
C LYS A 26 6.73 -17.33 5.52
N GLN A 27 6.34 -16.31 6.28
CA GLN A 27 4.99 -16.14 6.83
C GLN A 27 4.04 -15.34 5.93
N ILE A 28 4.53 -14.78 4.81
CA ILE A 28 3.72 -13.96 3.90
C ILE A 28 3.06 -14.86 2.85
N GLY A 29 1.76 -14.72 2.62
CA GLY A 29 1.00 -15.47 1.61
C GLY A 29 -0.39 -14.89 1.34
N LYS A 30 -1.26 -15.63 0.65
CA LYS A 30 -2.59 -15.12 0.24
C LYS A 30 -3.47 -14.67 1.41
N ASN A 31 -3.35 -15.31 2.58
CA ASN A 31 -4.08 -14.87 3.78
C ASN A 31 -3.60 -13.50 4.29
N THR A 32 -2.31 -13.19 4.13
CA THR A 32 -1.73 -11.86 4.40
C THR A 32 -2.39 -10.80 3.52
N LEU A 33 -2.60 -11.10 2.22
CA LEU A 33 -3.29 -10.18 1.31
C LEU A 33 -4.73 -9.92 1.74
N ALA A 34 -5.45 -10.95 2.20
CA ALA A 34 -6.81 -10.79 2.72
C ALA A 34 -6.85 -9.88 3.95
N LEU A 35 -5.91 -10.05 4.89
CA LEU A 35 -5.81 -9.20 6.08
C LEU A 35 -5.46 -7.74 5.73
N ILE A 36 -4.53 -7.53 4.80
CA ILE A 36 -4.20 -6.19 4.31
C ILE A 36 -5.39 -5.55 3.61
N PHE A 37 -6.13 -6.31 2.81
CA PHE A 37 -7.34 -5.83 2.15
C PHE A 37 -8.40 -5.39 3.17
N GLN A 38 -8.61 -6.20 4.22
CA GLN A 38 -9.50 -5.85 5.32
C GLN A 38 -9.08 -4.54 5.99
N LYS A 39 -7.81 -4.41 6.40
CA LYS A 39 -7.29 -3.18 7.03
C LYS A 39 -7.39 -1.96 6.10
N CYS A 40 -7.20 -2.14 4.80
CA CYS A 40 -7.43 -1.09 3.81
C CYS A 40 -8.89 -0.61 3.82
N VAL A 41 -9.85 -1.53 3.87
CA VAL A 41 -11.29 -1.21 3.94
C VAL A 41 -11.63 -0.50 5.25
N GLU A 42 -11.09 -0.98 6.37
CA GLU A 42 -11.26 -0.36 7.70
C GLU A 42 -10.73 1.08 7.73
N GLU A 43 -9.52 1.33 7.19
CA GLU A 43 -8.98 2.69 7.13
C GLU A 43 -9.73 3.59 6.15
N MET A 44 -10.19 3.07 5.01
CA MET A 44 -11.05 3.84 4.10
C MET A 44 -12.34 4.27 4.81
N TYR A 45 -12.96 3.34 5.54
CA TYR A 45 -14.16 3.63 6.33
C TYR A 45 -13.87 4.65 7.43
N LYS A 46 -12.82 4.43 8.23
CA LYS A 46 -12.38 5.33 9.31
C LYS A 46 -12.08 6.72 8.79
N PHE A 47 -11.43 6.83 7.63
CA PHE A 47 -11.09 8.11 7.01
C PHE A 47 -12.35 8.84 6.54
N SER A 48 -13.30 8.13 5.93
CA SER A 48 -14.59 8.69 5.51
C SER A 48 -15.37 9.26 6.71
N LYS A 49 -15.46 8.49 7.81
CA LYS A 49 -16.09 8.95 9.05
C LYS A 49 -15.35 10.14 9.66
N PHE A 50 -14.02 10.11 9.67
CA PHE A 50 -13.20 11.22 10.17
C PHE A 50 -13.42 12.52 9.38
N MET A 51 -13.56 12.44 8.06
CA MET A 51 -13.73 13.61 7.21
C MET A 51 -15.15 14.17 7.21
N THR A 52 -16.16 13.31 7.32
CA THR A 52 -17.57 13.69 7.12
C THR A 52 -18.37 13.76 8.42
N GLY A 53 -17.89 13.13 9.50
CA GLY A 53 -18.66 12.92 10.72
C GLY A 53 -19.74 11.84 10.61
N THR A 54 -19.90 11.22 9.44
CA THR A 54 -20.96 10.24 9.16
C THR A 54 -20.47 8.81 9.43
N ASP A 55 -21.20 8.10 10.28
CA ASP A 55 -21.01 6.67 10.58
C ASP A 55 -21.94 5.84 9.68
N ASP A 56 -21.57 5.72 8.40
CA ASP A 56 -22.31 4.91 7.41
C ASP A 56 -21.41 3.83 6.81
N CYS A 57 -21.35 2.67 7.47
CA CYS A 57 -20.59 1.53 6.96
C CYS A 57 -21.19 0.93 5.67
N LEU A 58 -22.47 1.18 5.36
CA LEU A 58 -23.11 0.69 4.13
C LEU A 58 -22.57 1.41 2.89
N LEU A 59 -21.94 2.58 3.05
CA LEU A 59 -21.19 3.24 1.98
C LEU A 59 -20.11 2.32 1.40
N MET A 60 -19.44 1.52 2.23
CA MET A 60 -18.43 0.55 1.77
C MET A 60 -19.01 -0.57 0.92
N LEU A 61 -20.32 -0.84 1.00
CA LEU A 61 -21.01 -1.84 0.19
C LEU A 61 -21.55 -1.26 -1.14
N LYS A 62 -21.40 0.04 -1.38
CA LYS A 62 -21.74 0.65 -2.67
C LYS A 62 -20.66 0.35 -3.71
N SER A 63 -20.97 0.60 -4.98
CA SER A 63 -20.05 0.34 -6.10
C SER A 63 -18.68 1.03 -5.92
N CYS A 64 -18.65 2.22 -5.31
CA CYS A 64 -17.43 2.97 -5.01
C CYS A 64 -16.63 2.47 -3.80
N GLY A 65 -17.14 1.48 -3.06
CA GLY A 65 -16.52 0.94 -1.85
C GLY A 65 -15.63 -0.27 -2.13
N VAL A 66 -15.96 -1.40 -1.50
CA VAL A 66 -15.15 -2.62 -1.51
C VAL A 66 -14.99 -3.21 -2.93
N GLY A 67 -16.03 -3.12 -3.78
CA GLY A 67 -15.98 -3.64 -5.15
C GLY A 67 -14.95 -2.92 -6.02
N ASP A 68 -14.95 -1.58 -6.01
CA ASP A 68 -13.98 -0.76 -6.74
C ASP A 68 -12.56 -0.93 -6.18
N LEU A 69 -12.43 -1.00 -4.85
CA LEU A 69 -11.15 -1.30 -4.21
C LEU A 69 -10.61 -2.67 -4.65
N PHE A 70 -11.44 -3.70 -4.70
CA PHE A 70 -11.04 -5.04 -5.12
C PHE A 70 -10.48 -5.03 -6.55
N VAL A 71 -11.21 -4.44 -7.50
CA VAL A 71 -10.74 -4.31 -8.89
C VAL A 71 -9.42 -3.55 -8.95
N SER A 72 -9.32 -2.44 -8.20
CA SER A 72 -8.09 -1.66 -8.09
C SER A 72 -6.90 -2.44 -7.54
N CYS A 73 -7.14 -3.39 -6.62
CA CYS A 73 -6.14 -4.24 -5.99
C CYS A 73 -5.69 -5.43 -6.88
N VAL A 74 -6.46 -5.82 -7.90
CA VAL A 74 -6.10 -6.97 -8.76
C VAL A 74 -5.63 -6.58 -10.16
N SER A 75 -5.94 -5.37 -10.63
CA SER A 75 -5.56 -4.93 -11.99
C SER A 75 -5.17 -3.46 -12.12
N GLY A 76 -5.24 -2.69 -11.02
CA GLY A 76 -4.98 -1.25 -11.06
C GLY A 76 -3.50 -0.90 -11.25
N ARG A 77 -3.23 0.27 -11.86
CA ARG A 77 -1.85 0.79 -11.99
C ARG A 77 -1.18 1.06 -10.65
N ASN A 78 -1.95 1.53 -9.67
CA ASN A 78 -1.49 1.73 -8.29
C ASN A 78 -1.14 0.39 -7.60
N TYR A 79 -1.86 -0.68 -7.93
CA TYR A 79 -1.52 -2.02 -7.48
C TYR A 79 -0.20 -2.48 -8.11
N MET A 80 -0.06 -2.35 -9.44
CA MET A 80 1.19 -2.66 -10.12
C MET A 80 2.37 -1.84 -9.59
N SER A 81 2.17 -0.56 -9.29
CA SER A 81 3.24 0.28 -8.73
C SER A 81 3.71 -0.23 -7.36
N GLY A 82 2.81 -0.77 -6.52
CA GLY A 82 3.20 -1.39 -5.24
C GLY A 82 4.16 -2.58 -5.42
N LYS A 83 3.93 -3.40 -6.44
CA LYS A 83 4.82 -4.53 -6.78
C LYS A 83 6.19 -4.02 -7.21
N HIS A 84 6.20 -3.00 -8.08
CA HIS A 84 7.42 -2.34 -8.54
C HIS A 84 8.20 -1.64 -7.41
N ILE A 85 7.52 -1.02 -6.45
CA ILE A 85 8.14 -0.45 -5.24
C ILE A 85 8.90 -1.53 -4.46
N THR A 86 8.28 -2.70 -4.31
CA THR A 86 8.88 -3.83 -3.59
C THR A 86 10.09 -4.37 -4.35
N ALA A 87 9.96 -4.62 -5.65
CA ALA A 87 11.07 -5.07 -6.48
C ALA A 87 12.23 -4.07 -6.46
N PHE A 88 11.95 -2.77 -6.58
CA PHE A 88 12.95 -1.72 -6.50
C PHE A 88 13.73 -1.76 -5.19
N PHE A 89 13.04 -1.90 -4.04
CA PHE A 89 13.68 -1.96 -2.72
C PHE A 89 14.61 -3.18 -2.56
N TYR A 90 14.20 -4.33 -3.10
CA TYR A 90 14.86 -5.62 -2.82
C TYR A 90 15.88 -6.05 -3.87
N GLU A 91 15.64 -5.75 -5.15
CA GLU A 91 16.51 -6.12 -6.26
C GLU A 91 17.51 -5.01 -6.58
N ASN A 92 17.35 -3.82 -5.99
CA ASN A 92 18.29 -2.70 -6.06
C ASN A 92 18.67 -2.39 -7.53
N LEU A 93 17.64 -2.19 -8.35
CA LEU A 93 17.69 -2.19 -9.82
C LEU A 93 18.68 -1.16 -10.43
N ASN A 94 19.14 -0.17 -9.65
CA ASN A 94 20.36 0.60 -9.85
C ASN A 94 20.66 1.44 -8.60
N ASN A 95 21.88 1.37 -8.04
CA ASN A 95 22.28 2.11 -6.82
C ASN A 95 22.26 3.65 -6.96
N GLU A 96 22.00 4.17 -8.15
CA GLU A 96 22.02 5.61 -8.45
C GLU A 96 20.63 6.17 -8.83
N GLU A 97 19.65 5.30 -9.10
CA GLU A 97 18.31 5.72 -9.51
C GLU A 97 17.38 5.83 -8.30
N THR A 98 16.54 6.86 -8.25
CA THR A 98 15.50 7.00 -7.23
C THR A 98 14.27 6.16 -7.57
N LEU A 99 13.46 5.82 -6.56
CA LEU A 99 12.19 5.11 -6.75
C LEU A 99 11.28 5.83 -7.76
N PHE A 100 11.22 7.15 -7.73
CA PHE A 100 10.34 7.92 -8.61
C PHE A 100 10.80 7.91 -10.07
N GLU A 101 12.11 8.01 -10.32
CA GLU A 101 12.68 7.87 -11.67
C GLU A 101 12.40 6.47 -12.24
N TYR A 102 12.56 5.44 -11.41
CA TYR A 102 12.26 4.06 -11.79
C TYR A 102 10.77 3.89 -12.15
N LEU A 103 9.87 4.38 -11.29
CA LEU A 103 8.43 4.32 -11.53
C LEU A 103 8.03 5.13 -12.78
N GLU A 104 8.66 6.28 -13.05
CA GLU A 104 8.41 7.06 -14.25
C GLU A 104 8.79 6.29 -15.53
N LYS A 105 9.93 5.60 -15.52
CA LYS A 105 10.37 4.73 -16.64
C LYS A 105 9.41 3.57 -16.87
N VAL A 106 8.97 2.90 -15.81
CA VAL A 106 8.04 1.75 -15.88
C VAL A 106 6.67 2.17 -16.40
N PHE A 107 6.13 3.28 -15.89
CA PHE A 107 4.76 3.71 -16.18
C PHE A 107 4.65 4.70 -17.35
N LYS A 108 5.76 5.11 -17.98
CA LYS A 108 5.82 5.87 -19.24
C LYS A 108 4.78 7.01 -19.30
N SER A 109 4.95 8.01 -18.43
CA SER A 109 4.09 9.21 -18.26
C SER A 109 2.62 8.99 -17.85
N HIS A 110 2.19 7.76 -17.53
CA HIS A 110 0.89 7.55 -16.88
C HIS A 110 0.94 8.03 -15.43
N LYS A 111 0.06 8.98 -15.08
CA LYS A 111 0.00 9.53 -13.73
C LYS A 111 -0.41 8.47 -12.69
N LEU A 112 0.49 8.16 -11.76
CA LEU A 112 0.22 7.34 -10.58
C LEU A 112 -0.47 8.17 -9.49
N GLN A 113 -1.79 8.36 -9.65
CA GLN A 113 -2.58 9.18 -8.72
C GLN A 113 -2.46 8.71 -7.27
N GLY A 114 -2.26 7.42 -7.01
CA GLY A 114 -2.18 6.87 -5.66
C GLY A 114 -1.00 7.42 -4.84
N LEU A 115 0.12 7.77 -5.47
CA LEU A 115 1.29 8.34 -4.78
C LEU A 115 0.99 9.78 -4.30
N GLU A 116 0.37 10.59 -5.15
CA GLU A 116 -0.06 11.93 -4.76
C GLU A 116 -1.18 11.90 -3.71
N THR A 117 -2.10 10.94 -3.83
CA THR A 117 -3.16 10.72 -2.84
C THR A 117 -2.57 10.37 -1.48
N VAL A 118 -1.65 9.41 -1.37
CA VAL A 118 -1.07 9.03 -0.06
C VAL A 118 -0.27 10.19 0.56
N LYS A 119 0.45 10.96 -0.26
CA LYS A 119 1.15 12.17 0.18
C LYS A 119 0.20 13.21 0.76
N THR A 120 -0.93 13.45 0.08
CA THR A 120 -1.96 14.41 0.51
C THR A 120 -2.66 13.93 1.78
N LEU A 121 -3.06 12.65 1.84
CA LEU A 121 -3.71 12.06 3.01
C LEU A 121 -2.81 12.13 4.24
N THR A 122 -1.53 11.77 4.09
CA THR A 122 -0.56 11.82 5.18
C THR A 122 -0.40 13.25 5.70
N HIS A 123 -0.27 14.23 4.81
CA HIS A 123 -0.19 15.64 5.20
C HIS A 123 -1.42 16.09 6.01
N VAL A 124 -2.64 15.82 5.53
CA VAL A 124 -3.89 16.15 6.24
C VAL A 124 -3.95 15.47 7.61
N LEU A 125 -3.58 14.20 7.70
CA LEU A 125 -3.62 13.44 8.94
C LEU A 125 -2.57 13.90 9.96
N VAL A 126 -1.37 14.28 9.50
CA VAL A 126 -0.32 14.86 10.35
C VAL A 126 -0.76 16.20 10.90
N GLU A 127 -1.28 17.10 10.07
CA GLU A 127 -1.78 18.41 10.51
C GLU A 127 -2.89 18.29 11.56
N ARG A 128 -3.72 17.25 11.43
CA ARG A 128 -4.82 16.97 12.37
C ARG A 128 -4.40 16.08 13.55
N LYS A 129 -3.13 15.68 13.67
CA LYS A 129 -2.61 14.79 14.72
C LYS A 129 -3.35 13.45 14.79
N GLN A 130 -3.59 12.85 13.63
CA GLN A 130 -4.32 11.59 13.48
C GLN A 130 -3.53 10.53 12.70
N ILE A 131 -2.32 10.80 12.22
CA ILE A 131 -1.60 9.84 11.35
C ILE A 131 -1.39 8.45 12.00
N ASP A 132 -1.20 8.39 13.32
CA ASP A 132 -1.00 7.13 14.03
C ASP A 132 -2.28 6.26 14.08
N GLU A 133 -3.44 6.85 13.79
CA GLU A 133 -4.72 6.16 13.66
C GLU A 133 -4.90 5.49 12.28
N PHE A 134 -3.99 5.72 11.34
CA PHE A 134 -4.03 5.23 9.96
C PHE A 134 -2.71 4.55 9.55
N PRO A 135 -2.35 3.41 10.19
CA PRO A 135 -1.07 2.74 10.00
C PRO A 135 -0.77 2.31 8.55
N ILE A 136 -1.77 1.92 7.74
CA ILE A 136 -1.59 1.55 6.33
C ILE A 136 -1.24 2.79 5.51
N ILE A 137 -1.95 3.92 5.68
CA ILE A 137 -1.60 5.18 5.02
C ILE A 137 -0.19 5.60 5.39
N LYS A 138 0.14 5.58 6.69
CA LYS A 138 1.47 5.91 7.21
C LYS A 138 2.56 5.03 6.61
N ALA A 139 2.42 3.71 6.68
CA ALA A 139 3.43 2.79 6.16
C ALA A 139 3.63 2.92 4.65
N VAL A 140 2.56 3.10 3.87
CA VAL A 140 2.71 3.33 2.41
C VAL A 140 3.47 4.63 2.15
N TYR A 141 3.20 5.70 2.91
CA TYR A 141 3.94 6.94 2.80
C TYR A 141 5.44 6.75 3.12
N GLU A 142 5.75 6.15 4.27
CA GLU A 142 7.12 5.91 4.71
C GLU A 142 7.90 5.04 3.70
N ILE A 143 7.27 4.02 3.12
CA ILE A 143 7.89 3.18 2.09
C ILE A 143 8.16 3.98 0.81
N CYS A 144 7.19 4.78 0.36
CA CYS A 144 7.31 5.50 -0.92
C CYS A 144 8.21 6.75 -0.84
N PHE A 145 8.28 7.41 0.31
CA PHE A 145 8.87 8.74 0.44
C PHE A 145 10.00 8.82 1.47
N GLU A 146 10.11 7.85 2.39
CA GLU A 146 11.09 7.87 3.49
C GLU A 146 12.02 6.64 3.50
N ASN A 147 12.02 5.84 2.42
CA ASN A 147 12.83 4.63 2.27
C ASN A 147 12.60 3.56 3.34
N ALA A 148 11.39 3.51 3.94
CA ALA A 148 11.07 2.46 4.89
C ALA A 148 11.01 1.08 4.19
N ASN A 149 11.37 0.03 4.94
CA ASN A 149 11.36 -1.33 4.42
C ASN A 149 9.91 -1.82 4.20
N PRO A 150 9.56 -2.36 3.01
CA PRO A 150 8.25 -2.95 2.72
C PRO A 150 7.73 -3.96 3.75
N LEU A 151 8.62 -4.64 4.48
CA LEU A 151 8.24 -5.56 5.56
C LEU A 151 7.50 -4.88 6.72
N SER A 152 7.57 -3.55 6.85
CA SER A 152 6.79 -2.81 7.84
C SER A 152 5.28 -3.08 7.68
N MET A 153 4.81 -3.30 6.45
CA MET A 153 3.43 -3.69 6.15
C MET A 153 3.01 -5.00 6.84
N ILE A 154 3.95 -5.93 7.05
CA ILE A 154 3.70 -7.23 7.69
C ILE A 154 3.58 -7.09 9.21
N SER A 155 4.23 -6.10 9.80
CA SER A 155 4.08 -5.81 11.23
C SER A 155 2.65 -5.39 11.55
N LEU A 156 1.98 -4.67 10.65
CA LEU A 156 0.63 -4.13 10.83
C LEU A 156 -0.47 -5.20 10.93
N ILE A 157 -0.18 -6.44 10.54
CA ILE A 157 -1.11 -7.58 10.58
C ILE A 157 -0.79 -8.59 11.68
N LYS A 158 0.31 -8.41 12.42
CA LYS A 158 0.72 -9.30 13.51
C LYS A 158 0.17 -8.88 14.87
N GLU A 159 -0.48 -7.73 14.96
CA GLU A 159 -0.96 -7.12 16.20
C GLU A 159 -2.40 -7.52 16.58
N GLU A 160 -2.80 -8.76 16.33
CA GLU A 160 -4.07 -9.34 16.84
C GLU A 160 -3.83 -10.57 17.72
#